data_AF-A0A3N6MNV8-F1
#
_entry.id   AF-A0A3N6MNV8-F1
#
_cell.length_a   1.000
_cell.length_b   1.000
_cell.length_c   1.000
_cell.angle_alpha   90.00
_cell.angle_beta   90.00
_cell.angle_gamma   90.00
#
_symmetry.space_group_name_H-M   'P 1'
#
loop_
_entity.id
_entity.type
_entity.pdbx_description
1 polymer ?
#
loop_
_entity_poly.entity_id
_entity_poly.type
_entity_poly.pdbx_seq_one_letter_code
_entity_poly.pdbx_strand_id
1 'polypeptide(L)'
;MVSEIPYEQAKREFERKAPLLEFNEMKDILVTEIIDEKLLERTRDVWLHGSFVQPDAEIDTGDKLSDMDAFIVVPSWELPVANTGIAWAAPQAPRLESLDHLGDHFVWNELPAEDEGWNCSAGEAWEQLPDCAKTTLLNSTQRFLFANENDHEARRARNYDIMIGSVSQFDHQKKKCPKTKIWERSD
;
A
#
# COMPACT_ATOMS: atom_id res chain seq x y z
N MET A 1 -19.16 -14.81 -1.13
CA MET A 1 -18.31 -14.83 0.07
C MET A 1 -16.92 -14.42 -0.40
N VAL A 2 -16.40 -13.29 0.06
CA VAL A 2 -15.00 -12.95 -0.19
C VAL A 2 -14.25 -13.07 1.12
N SER A 3 -13.24 -13.93 1.08
CA SER A 3 -12.68 -14.65 2.21
C SER A 3 -11.43 -13.96 2.74
N GLU A 4 -11.35 -13.91 4.06
CA GLU A 4 -10.06 -13.91 4.73
C GLU A 4 -9.32 -15.20 4.38
N ILE A 5 -8.07 -15.08 3.96
CA ILE A 5 -7.19 -16.22 3.73
C ILE A 5 -6.11 -16.26 4.82
N PRO A 6 -5.71 -17.45 5.28
CA PRO A 6 -4.61 -17.58 6.23
C PRO A 6 -3.31 -16.99 5.69
N TYR A 7 -2.51 -16.38 6.56
CA TYR A 7 -1.21 -15.80 6.22
C TYR A 7 -0.30 -16.78 5.48
N GLU A 8 -0.20 -18.03 5.95
CA GLU A 8 0.61 -19.08 5.31
C GLU A 8 0.09 -19.49 3.93
N GLN A 9 -1.19 -19.28 3.62
CA GLN A 9 -1.70 -19.48 2.27
C GLN A 9 -1.32 -18.30 1.38
N ALA A 10 -1.50 -17.07 1.86
CA ALA A 10 -1.10 -15.86 1.13
C ALA A 10 0.40 -15.84 0.82
N LYS A 11 1.23 -16.18 1.80
CA LYS A 11 2.68 -16.31 1.65
C LYS A 11 3.07 -17.29 0.56
N ARG A 12 2.47 -18.50 0.54
CA ARG A 12 2.75 -19.50 -0.49
C ARG A 12 2.33 -19.04 -1.88
N GLU A 13 1.20 -18.35 -2.00
CA GLU A 13 0.78 -17.77 -3.29
C GLU A 13 1.73 -16.66 -3.74
N PHE A 14 2.15 -15.78 -2.83
CA PHE A 14 3.14 -14.76 -3.12
C PHE A 14 4.46 -15.37 -3.57
N GLU A 15 5.04 -16.30 -2.80
CA GLU A 15 6.32 -16.95 -3.13
C GLU A 15 6.26 -17.72 -4.45
N ARG A 16 5.10 -18.29 -4.80
CA ARG A 16 4.88 -18.95 -6.10
C ARG A 16 4.87 -17.95 -7.25
N LYS A 17 4.25 -16.79 -7.04
CA LYS A 17 4.01 -15.78 -8.07
C LYS A 17 5.22 -14.85 -8.25
N ALA A 18 5.77 -14.34 -7.16
CA ALA A 18 6.98 -13.53 -7.11
C ALA A 18 8.10 -14.25 -6.34
N PRO A 19 8.68 -15.33 -6.90
CA PRO A 19 9.72 -16.12 -6.22
C PRO A 19 11.04 -15.37 -5.99
N LEU A 20 11.17 -14.18 -6.57
CA LEU A 20 12.32 -13.30 -6.42
C LEU A 20 12.11 -12.19 -5.39
N LEU A 21 11.01 -12.22 -4.61
CA LEU A 21 10.73 -11.20 -3.60
C LEU A 21 10.66 -11.83 -2.21
N GLU A 22 11.30 -11.19 -1.22
CA GLU A 22 11.29 -11.66 0.16
C GLU A 22 10.00 -11.25 0.91
N PHE A 23 9.04 -12.16 1.01
CA PHE A 23 7.77 -11.93 1.72
C PHE A 23 7.93 -11.72 3.24
N ASN A 24 8.99 -12.27 3.86
CA ASN A 24 9.10 -12.30 5.33
C ASN A 24 9.53 -10.96 5.94
N GLU A 25 10.32 -10.13 5.25
CA GLU A 25 10.73 -8.81 5.76
C GLU A 25 9.60 -7.77 5.68
N MET A 26 8.55 -8.09 4.93
CA MET A 26 7.48 -7.19 4.56
C MET A 26 6.69 -6.59 5.72
N LYS A 27 6.28 -7.45 6.66
CA LYS A 27 5.57 -7.03 7.86
C LYS A 27 6.41 -6.01 8.64
N ASP A 28 7.71 -6.29 8.76
CA ASP A 28 8.63 -5.45 9.49
C ASP A 28 8.82 -4.12 8.77
N ILE A 29 8.97 -4.11 7.44
CA ILE A 29 9.05 -2.86 6.66
C ILE A 29 7.76 -2.04 6.83
N LEU A 30 6.58 -2.64 6.69
CA LEU A 30 5.31 -1.94 6.87
C LEU A 30 5.20 -1.32 8.27
N VAL A 31 5.43 -2.12 9.31
CA VAL A 31 5.17 -1.72 10.69
C VAL A 31 6.26 -0.80 11.25
N THR A 32 7.51 -0.94 10.79
CA THR A 32 8.66 -0.22 11.38
C THR A 32 9.18 0.92 10.52
N GLU A 33 8.97 0.87 9.20
CA GLU A 33 9.54 1.85 8.26
C GLU A 33 8.48 2.70 7.55
N ILE A 34 7.27 2.16 7.33
CA ILE A 34 6.22 2.85 6.57
C ILE A 34 5.23 3.55 7.51
N ILE A 35 4.62 2.80 8.43
CA ILE A 35 3.58 3.34 9.31
C ILE A 35 4.21 4.27 10.35
N ASP A 36 3.76 5.53 10.36
CA ASP A 36 4.14 6.50 11.38
C ASP A 36 3.75 5.99 12.78
N GLU A 37 4.64 6.16 13.76
CA GLU A 37 4.46 5.64 15.12
C GLU A 37 3.11 6.06 15.74
N LYS A 38 2.70 7.32 15.57
CA LYS A 38 1.42 7.81 16.11
C LYS A 38 0.21 7.24 15.37
N LEU A 39 0.36 6.89 14.09
CA LEU A 39 -0.69 6.17 13.36
C LEU A 39 -0.74 4.72 13.84
N LEU A 40 0.42 4.07 13.99
CA LEU A 40 0.55 2.69 14.48
C LEU A 40 -0.09 2.52 15.87
N GLU A 41 0.10 3.48 16.77
CA GLU A 41 -0.58 3.54 18.07
C GLU A 41 -2.11 3.60 17.99
N ARG A 42 -2.68 3.91 16.82
CA ARG A 42 -4.13 3.97 16.59
C ARG A 42 -4.61 2.84 15.67
N THR A 43 -3.68 2.10 15.07
CA THR A 43 -3.96 0.98 14.18
C THR A 43 -4.39 -0.24 15.00
N ARG A 44 -5.49 -0.87 14.60
CA ARG A 44 -5.96 -2.14 15.15
C ARG A 44 -5.27 -3.31 14.46
N ASP A 45 -5.31 -3.32 13.13
CA ASP A 45 -4.72 -4.36 12.29
C ASP A 45 -4.29 -3.83 10.92
N VAL A 46 -3.37 -4.56 10.30
CA VAL A 46 -2.87 -4.32 8.93
C VAL A 46 -3.12 -5.57 8.09
N TRP A 47 -3.65 -5.37 6.89
CA TRP A 47 -4.08 -6.44 5.99
C TRP A 47 -3.47 -6.25 4.61
N LEU A 48 -3.05 -7.33 3.97
CA LEU A 48 -2.69 -7.28 2.55
C LEU A 48 -3.90 -7.53 1.66
N HIS A 49 -3.87 -6.94 0.48
CA HIS A 49 -4.80 -7.19 -0.62
C HIS A 49 -4.08 -7.26 -1.97
N GLY A 50 -4.82 -7.07 -3.06
CA GLY A 50 -4.24 -7.09 -4.40
C GLY A 50 -4.11 -8.48 -5.01
N SER A 51 -3.40 -8.53 -6.14
CA SER A 51 -3.17 -9.73 -6.96
C SER A 51 -2.31 -10.79 -6.26
N PHE A 52 -1.47 -10.37 -5.32
CA PHE A 52 -0.57 -11.22 -4.55
C PHE A 52 -1.25 -12.21 -3.62
N VAL A 53 -2.39 -11.82 -3.04
CA VAL A 53 -3.15 -12.68 -2.11
C VAL A 53 -4.35 -13.34 -2.79
N GLN A 54 -4.49 -13.17 -4.10
CA GLN A 54 -5.57 -13.72 -4.91
C GLN A 54 -5.07 -14.91 -5.71
N PRO A 55 -5.47 -16.16 -5.45
CA PRO A 55 -4.91 -17.34 -6.13
C PRO A 55 -4.90 -17.24 -7.66
N ASP A 56 -6.00 -16.74 -8.23
CA ASP A 56 -6.23 -16.70 -9.68
C ASP A 56 -5.92 -15.36 -10.35
N ALA A 57 -5.51 -14.34 -9.57
CA ALA A 57 -5.14 -13.06 -10.17
C ALA A 57 -3.81 -13.17 -10.92
N GLU A 58 -3.75 -12.62 -12.12
CA GLU A 58 -2.47 -12.32 -12.75
C GLU A 58 -1.72 -11.31 -11.89
N ILE A 59 -0.45 -11.60 -11.61
CA ILE A 59 0.47 -10.59 -11.11
C ILE A 59 1.30 -10.13 -12.30
N ASP A 60 1.82 -8.92 -12.23
CA ASP A 60 2.79 -8.45 -13.19
C ASP A 60 4.04 -9.34 -13.14
N THR A 61 4.31 -10.09 -14.22
CA THR A 61 5.48 -10.97 -14.33
C THR A 61 6.60 -10.32 -15.12
N GLY A 62 7.84 -10.50 -14.65
CA GLY A 62 9.02 -10.56 -15.53
C GLY A 62 9.81 -9.27 -15.72
N ASP A 63 9.18 -8.09 -15.78
CA ASP A 63 9.91 -6.80 -15.91
C ASP A 63 9.19 -5.63 -15.22
N LYS A 64 7.98 -5.86 -14.70
CA LYS A 64 7.17 -4.87 -14.02
C LYS A 64 7.25 -5.07 -12.51
N LEU A 65 7.47 -3.97 -11.79
CA LEU A 65 7.63 -3.97 -10.35
C LEU A 65 6.24 -4.09 -9.70
N SER A 66 5.81 -5.31 -9.42
CA SER A 66 4.54 -5.55 -8.73
C SER A 66 4.55 -4.88 -7.35
N ASP A 67 3.49 -4.11 -7.09
CA ASP A 67 3.24 -3.37 -5.87
C ASP A 67 2.51 -4.23 -4.83
N MET A 68 2.71 -3.88 -3.57
CA MET A 68 2.11 -4.59 -2.47
C MET A 68 1.06 -3.76 -1.81
N ASP A 69 -0.18 -4.15 -2.01
CA ASP A 69 -1.29 -3.43 -1.43
C ASP A 69 -1.50 -3.81 0.05
N ALA A 70 -1.54 -2.80 0.91
CA ALA A 70 -1.92 -2.97 2.30
C ALA A 70 -3.02 -2.00 2.73
N PHE A 71 -3.92 -2.49 3.57
CA PHE A 71 -4.95 -1.71 4.24
C PHE A 71 -4.64 -1.63 5.74
N ILE A 72 -4.46 -0.42 6.23
CA ILE A 72 -4.24 -0.08 7.64
C ILE A 72 -5.58 0.30 8.27
N VAL A 73 -6.02 -0.47 9.26
CA VAL A 73 -7.31 -0.24 9.91
C VAL A 73 -7.12 0.56 11.19
N VAL A 74 -7.65 1.78 11.19
CA VAL A 74 -7.63 2.72 12.32
C VAL A 74 -9.07 2.91 12.80
N PRO A 75 -9.50 2.33 13.94
CA PRO A 75 -10.91 2.38 14.36
C PRO A 75 -11.46 3.79 14.57
N SER A 76 -10.59 4.75 14.92
CA SER A 76 -10.93 6.17 15.12
C SER A 76 -10.81 7.03 13.85
N TRP A 77 -10.74 6.41 12.67
CA TRP A 77 -10.67 7.12 11.40
C TRP A 77 -12.04 7.67 10.99
N GLU A 78 -12.12 8.98 10.78
CA GLU A 78 -13.38 9.70 10.47
C GLU A 78 -13.40 10.30 9.05
N LEU A 79 -12.30 10.14 8.29
CA LEU A 79 -12.18 10.62 6.92
C LEU A 79 -12.58 9.52 5.92
N PRO A 80 -12.78 9.85 4.63
CA PRO A 80 -12.78 8.83 3.58
C PRO A 80 -11.47 8.03 3.58
N VAL A 81 -11.45 6.89 2.87
CA VAL A 81 -10.24 6.06 2.79
C VAL A 81 -9.13 6.90 2.16
N ALA A 82 -8.02 7.06 2.86
CA ALA A 82 -6.84 7.71 2.30
C ALA A 82 -5.99 6.66 1.59
N ASN A 83 -5.42 6.99 0.43
CA ASN A 83 -4.53 6.09 -0.31
C ASN A 83 -3.26 6.79 -0.77
N THR A 84 -2.28 6.02 -1.23
CA THR A 84 -0.99 6.52 -1.74
C THR A 84 -1.17 7.51 -2.91
N GLY A 85 -2.28 7.41 -3.66
CA GLY A 85 -2.71 8.40 -4.67
C GLY A 85 -2.74 9.85 -4.16
N ILE A 86 -3.15 10.07 -2.90
CA ILE A 86 -3.23 11.40 -2.28
C ILE A 86 -1.83 11.98 -1.99
N ALA A 87 -0.87 11.14 -1.60
CA ALA A 87 0.49 11.60 -1.27
C ALA A 87 1.24 12.20 -2.46
N TRP A 88 0.86 11.86 -3.69
CA TRP A 88 1.45 12.45 -4.90
C TRP A 88 1.13 13.94 -5.07
N ALA A 89 0.10 14.46 -4.39
CA ALA A 89 -0.16 15.90 -4.33
C ALA A 89 0.80 16.66 -3.39
N ALA A 90 1.57 15.95 -2.56
CA ALA A 90 2.49 16.58 -1.61
C ALA A 90 3.67 17.24 -2.33
N PRO A 91 4.11 18.45 -1.91
CA PRO A 91 5.33 19.08 -2.46
C PRO A 91 6.61 18.24 -2.30
N GLN A 92 6.63 17.36 -1.29
CA GLN A 92 7.72 16.44 -0.98
C GLN A 92 7.60 15.12 -1.74
N ALA A 93 6.54 14.93 -2.52
CA ALA A 93 6.42 13.78 -3.40
C ALA A 93 7.56 13.79 -4.43
N PRO A 94 8.12 12.63 -4.76
CA PRO A 94 9.17 12.53 -5.75
C PRO A 94 8.69 12.97 -7.14
N ARG A 95 9.58 13.58 -7.94
CA ARG A 95 9.23 14.13 -9.27
C ARG A 95 9.54 13.14 -10.40
N LEU A 96 8.78 13.22 -11.49
CA LEU A 96 8.89 12.42 -12.74
C LEU A 96 10.33 12.26 -13.28
N GLU A 97 11.13 13.32 -13.23
CA GLU A 97 12.53 13.33 -13.69
C GLU A 97 13.43 12.40 -12.85
N SER A 98 12.99 12.03 -11.65
CA SER A 98 13.62 11.04 -10.79
C SER A 98 13.17 9.60 -11.09
N LEU A 99 12.30 9.39 -12.08
CA LEU A 99 11.67 8.09 -12.42
C LEU A 99 11.99 7.61 -13.83
N ASP A 100 12.53 8.48 -14.69
CA ASP A 100 12.79 8.21 -16.11
C ASP A 100 13.72 7.00 -16.38
N HIS A 101 14.49 6.56 -15.37
CA HIS A 101 15.34 5.38 -15.46
C HIS A 101 14.61 4.05 -15.17
N LEU A 102 13.35 4.10 -14.73
CA LEU A 102 12.55 2.92 -14.38
C LEU A 102 11.68 2.42 -15.54
N GLY A 103 11.59 3.15 -16.65
CA GLY A 103 10.91 2.67 -17.88
C GLY A 103 9.39 2.47 -17.77
N ASP A 104 8.78 2.72 -16.61
CA ASP A 104 7.35 2.53 -16.40
C ASP A 104 6.54 3.73 -16.87
N HIS A 105 5.71 3.49 -17.89
CA HIS A 105 4.82 4.46 -18.51
C HIS A 105 3.60 4.78 -17.61
N PHE A 106 3.80 5.48 -16.49
CA PHE A 106 2.71 6.14 -15.80
C PHE A 106 2.53 7.57 -16.35
N VAL A 107 1.52 7.77 -17.21
CA VAL A 107 1.15 9.10 -17.69
C VAL A 107 0.31 9.78 -16.60
N TRP A 108 0.93 10.74 -15.91
CA TRP A 108 0.45 11.45 -14.72
C TRP A 108 -0.89 12.22 -14.81
N ASN A 109 -1.53 12.30 -15.98
CA ASN A 109 -2.71 13.16 -16.17
C ASN A 109 -4.04 12.51 -15.76
N GLU A 110 -4.01 11.32 -15.15
CA GLU A 110 -5.20 10.53 -14.82
C GLU A 110 -5.21 9.98 -13.39
N LEU A 111 -4.48 10.60 -12.45
CA LEU A 111 -4.85 10.40 -11.03
C LEU A 111 -6.26 10.98 -10.86
N PRO A 112 -7.22 10.19 -10.35
CA PRO A 112 -8.63 10.52 -10.47
C PRO A 112 -8.90 11.91 -9.90
N ALA A 113 -9.51 12.76 -10.72
CA ALA A 113 -9.98 14.09 -10.31
C ALA A 113 -10.99 14.01 -9.13
N GLU A 114 -11.53 12.81 -8.89
CA GLU A 114 -12.43 12.46 -7.80
C GLU A 114 -12.12 11.00 -7.40
N ASP A 115 -11.42 10.77 -6.30
CA ASP A 115 -11.51 9.46 -5.64
C ASP A 115 -12.97 9.33 -5.16
N GLU A 116 -13.69 8.26 -5.50
CA GLU A 116 -15.14 8.13 -5.22
C GLU A 116 -15.51 8.39 -3.74
N GLY A 117 -14.54 8.32 -2.81
CA GLY A 117 -14.72 8.69 -1.40
C GLY A 117 -14.47 10.17 -1.06
N TRP A 118 -13.64 10.88 -1.81
CA TRP A 118 -13.23 12.28 -1.56
C TRP A 118 -13.91 13.23 -2.54
N ASN A 119 -14.82 14.08 -2.04
CA ASN A 119 -15.48 15.11 -2.84
C ASN A 119 -14.60 16.37 -3.05
N CYS A 120 -13.32 16.19 -3.31
CA CYS A 120 -12.34 17.27 -3.50
C CYS A 120 -11.13 16.78 -4.30
N SER A 121 -10.26 17.70 -4.71
CA SER A 121 -8.99 17.34 -5.36
C SER A 121 -8.04 16.60 -4.41
N ALA A 122 -7.05 15.89 -4.96
CA ALA A 122 -6.01 15.21 -4.17
C ALA A 122 -5.22 16.18 -3.27
N GLY A 123 -4.96 17.42 -3.71
CA GLY A 123 -4.30 18.44 -2.89
C GLY A 123 -5.17 18.89 -1.71
N GLU A 124 -6.48 19.07 -1.93
CA GLU A 124 -7.41 19.40 -0.84
C GLU A 124 -7.62 18.23 0.12
N ALA A 125 -7.64 16.99 -0.38
CA ALA A 125 -7.67 15.79 0.45
C ALA A 125 -6.40 15.68 1.28
N TRP A 126 -5.23 15.91 0.67
CA TRP A 126 -3.94 15.94 1.35
C TRP A 126 -3.96 16.89 2.53
N GLU A 127 -4.40 18.13 2.36
CA GLU A 127 -4.43 19.10 3.46
C GLU A 127 -5.32 18.68 4.64
N GLN A 128 -6.38 17.91 4.40
CA GLN A 128 -7.29 17.40 5.43
C GLN A 128 -6.73 16.22 6.23
N LEU A 129 -5.70 15.52 5.72
CA LEU A 129 -5.13 14.37 6.42
C LEU A 129 -4.37 14.80 7.69
N PRO A 130 -4.46 14.01 8.78
CA PRO A 130 -3.61 14.23 9.94
C PRO A 130 -2.14 13.95 9.59
N ASP A 131 -1.21 14.64 10.25
CA ASP A 131 0.23 14.54 9.96
C ASP A 131 0.77 13.11 9.97
N CYS A 132 0.31 12.25 10.89
CA CYS A 132 0.75 10.86 10.95
C CYS A 132 0.31 10.04 9.71
N ALA A 133 -0.85 10.34 9.13
CA ALA A 133 -1.28 9.72 7.88
C ALA A 133 -0.49 10.27 6.69
N LYS A 134 -0.25 11.59 6.66
CA LYS A 134 0.63 12.23 5.65
C LYS A 134 2.01 11.58 5.63
N THR A 135 2.66 11.45 6.79
CA THR A 135 3.96 10.78 6.92
C THR A 135 3.91 9.33 6.45
N THR A 136 2.89 8.57 6.86
CA THR A 136 2.74 7.17 6.44
C THR A 136 2.63 7.02 4.92
N LEU A 137 1.76 7.82 4.28
CA LEU A 137 1.59 7.77 2.83
C LEU A 137 2.83 8.27 2.09
N LEU A 138 3.52 9.30 2.61
CA LEU A 138 4.80 9.74 2.06
C LEU A 138 5.88 8.67 2.19
N ASN A 139 5.98 7.98 3.32
CA ASN A 139 6.95 6.90 3.51
C ASN A 139 6.67 5.76 2.51
N SER A 140 5.41 5.36 2.34
CA SER A 140 5.02 4.39 1.31
C SER A 140 5.40 4.86 -0.09
N THR A 141 5.12 6.12 -0.43
CA THR A 141 5.45 6.73 -1.74
C THR A 141 6.96 6.88 -1.96
N GLN A 142 7.73 7.17 -0.92
CA GLN A 142 9.19 7.25 -1.04
C GLN A 142 9.80 5.86 -1.19
N ARG A 143 9.19 4.85 -0.57
CA ARG A 143 9.58 3.44 -0.74
C ARG A 143 9.16 2.88 -2.10
N PHE A 144 8.06 3.38 -2.68
CA PHE A 144 7.60 3.16 -4.06
C PHE A 144 8.72 3.34 -5.10
N LEU A 145 9.79 4.09 -4.77
CA LEU A 145 10.80 4.57 -5.71
C LEU A 145 12.21 4.06 -5.55
N PHE A 146 12.45 3.20 -4.57
CA PHE A 146 13.73 2.52 -4.49
C PHE A 146 13.50 1.05 -4.82
N ALA A 147 13.30 0.80 -6.11
CA ALA A 147 13.88 -0.38 -6.74
C ALA A 147 15.15 0.12 -7.46
N ASN A 148 16.19 0.48 -6.70
CA ASN A 148 17.49 0.71 -7.33
C ASN A 148 18.12 -0.65 -7.71
N GLU A 149 19.19 -0.67 -8.49
CA GLU A 149 19.84 -1.92 -8.92
C GLU A 149 20.15 -2.87 -7.74
N ASN A 150 20.47 -2.33 -6.55
CA ASN A 150 20.71 -3.15 -5.37
C ASN A 150 19.45 -3.89 -4.88
N ASP A 151 18.25 -3.39 -5.14
CA ASP A 151 17.00 -4.03 -4.72
C ASP A 151 16.56 -5.14 -5.67
N HIS A 152 16.89 -4.97 -6.96
CA HIS A 152 16.82 -6.05 -7.94
C HIS A 152 17.86 -7.14 -7.62
N GLU A 153 19.10 -6.76 -7.30
CA GLU A 153 20.16 -7.70 -6.87
C GLU A 153 19.85 -8.38 -5.53
N ALA A 154 19.29 -7.63 -4.57
CA ALA A 154 18.92 -8.11 -3.23
C ALA A 154 17.53 -8.75 -3.16
N ARG A 155 16.76 -8.78 -4.25
CA ARG A 155 15.47 -9.49 -4.35
C ARG A 155 14.40 -8.99 -3.36
N ARG A 156 14.21 -7.66 -3.27
CA ARG A 156 13.33 -7.02 -2.28
C ARG A 156 12.12 -6.31 -2.89
N ALA A 157 10.92 -6.61 -2.39
CA ALA A 157 9.70 -5.87 -2.73
C ALA A 157 9.67 -4.56 -1.92
N ARG A 158 9.69 -3.42 -2.61
CA ARG A 158 9.69 -2.11 -1.95
C ARG A 158 8.56 -1.18 -2.35
N ASN A 159 7.70 -1.62 -3.27
CA ASN A 159 6.53 -0.87 -3.66
C ASN A 159 5.35 -1.23 -2.75
N TYR A 160 4.79 -0.24 -2.07
CA TYR A 160 3.67 -0.40 -1.13
C TYR A 160 2.55 0.57 -1.49
N ASP A 161 1.42 0.07 -1.99
CA ASP A 161 0.20 0.86 -2.10
C ASP A 161 -0.57 0.74 -0.78
N ILE A 162 -0.74 1.85 -0.08
CA ILE A 162 -1.30 1.87 1.27
C ILE A 162 -2.65 2.53 1.24
N MET A 163 -3.64 1.86 1.81
CA MET A 163 -4.93 2.44 2.18
C MET A 163 -5.02 2.59 3.70
N ILE A 164 -5.57 3.70 4.18
CA ILE A 164 -5.86 3.95 5.59
C ILE A 164 -7.37 4.19 5.73
N GLY A 165 -8.02 3.46 6.64
CA GLY A 165 -9.44 3.64 6.87
C GLY A 165 -9.96 3.04 8.17
N SER A 166 -11.24 3.26 8.41
CA SER A 166 -11.99 2.71 9.54
C SER A 166 -12.35 1.23 9.34
N VAL A 167 -12.89 0.60 10.39
CA VAL A 167 -13.34 -0.79 10.36
C VAL A 167 -14.42 -1.03 9.30
N SER A 168 -15.42 -0.14 9.20
CA SER A 168 -16.52 -0.30 8.25
C SER A 168 -16.07 -0.14 6.79
N GLN A 169 -15.13 0.77 6.55
CA GLN A 169 -14.49 0.95 5.24
C GLN A 169 -13.67 -0.29 4.86
N PHE A 170 -12.90 -0.85 5.80
CA PHE A 170 -12.20 -2.12 5.58
C PHE A 170 -13.17 -3.27 5.30
N ASP A 171 -14.25 -3.41 6.07
CA ASP A 171 -15.25 -4.47 5.86
C ASP A 171 -15.94 -4.36 4.49
N HIS A 172 -16.10 -3.14 3.97
CA HIS A 172 -16.53 -2.92 2.59
C HIS A 172 -15.49 -3.42 1.58
N GLN A 173 -14.21 -3.08 1.76
CA GLN A 173 -13.12 -3.51 0.86
C GLN A 173 -12.85 -5.02 0.90
N LYS A 174 -13.03 -5.65 2.07
CA LYS A 174 -12.90 -7.10 2.27
C LYS A 174 -13.94 -7.89 1.45
N LYS A 175 -15.04 -7.27 1.03
CA LYS A 175 -16.04 -7.90 0.15
C LYS A 175 -15.63 -7.94 -1.32
N LYS A 176 -14.61 -7.18 -1.75
CA LYS A 176 -14.23 -7.04 -3.16
C LYS A 176 -13.18 -8.06 -3.60
N CYS A 177 -12.18 -8.31 -2.75
CA CYS A 177 -11.15 -9.32 -3.00
C CYS A 177 -10.61 -9.93 -1.69
N PRO A 178 -10.03 -11.14 -1.74
CA PRO A 178 -9.36 -11.79 -0.61
C PRO A 178 -8.44 -10.85 0.17
N LYS A 179 -8.36 -11.10 1.48
CA LYS A 179 -7.51 -10.34 2.41
C LYS A 179 -6.76 -11.30 3.30
N THR A 180 -5.53 -10.96 3.68
CA THR A 180 -4.80 -11.68 4.74
C THR A 180 -4.29 -10.69 5.77
N LYS A 181 -4.42 -11.03 7.06
CA LYS A 181 -3.92 -10.20 8.15
C LYS A 181 -2.43 -10.48 8.32
N ILE A 182 -1.63 -9.42 8.47
CA ILE A 182 -0.17 -9.54 8.66
C ILE A 182 0.29 -8.98 10.01
N TRP A 183 -0.53 -8.13 10.62
CA TRP A 183 -0.25 -7.53 11.91
C TRP A 183 -1.56 -7.20 12.62
N GLU A 184 -1.56 -7.38 13.92
CA GLU A 184 -2.57 -6.86 14.84
C GLU A 184 -1.86 -6.31 16.06
N ARG A 185 -2.46 -5.29 16.68
CA ARG A 185 -1.97 -4.77 17.94
C ARG A 185 -2.17 -5.83 19.02
N SER A 186 -1.09 -6.20 19.70
CA SER A 186 -1.19 -6.97 20.94
C SER A 186 -1.74 -6.07 22.04
N ASP A 187 -2.82 -6.50 22.69
CA ASP A 187 -3.42 -5.84 23.86
C ASP A 187 -2.44 -5.69 25.04
#